data_AF-A0A519U034-F1
#
_entry.id   AF-A0A519U034-F1
#
_cell.length_a   1.000
_cell.length_b   1.000
_cell.length_c   1.000
_cell.angle_alpha   90.00
_cell.angle_beta   90.00
_cell.angle_gamma   90.00
#
_symmetry.space_group_name_H-M   'P 1'
#
loop_
_entity.id
_entity.type
_entity.pdbx_description
1 polymer ?
#
loop_
_entity_poly.entity_id
_entity_poly.type
_entity_poly.pdbx_seq_one_letter_code
_entity_poly.pdbx_strand_id
1 'polypeptide(L)'
;MTDLTNSFLHRKNILNNNAAVQEIYKQIGFLGVKFDGKYRFTKQQLAYFFEVDVRTIDRLLEDNKDELAASGYEVFTGVRLRLLKDLYTSIVTIDDEDDINVGLINHDADNEIIGSKASSAGVFTYKGFLNVGMLLNSDKAKSLRSAILDIVIDVLNTKLGGNAKYINQREEEFLPSAIREYNYRQEFTNALDFYITDNKFKYSQLTDKIYKSIFKEAAKEYRQILKLSSSESVRSTMYSEVLDLIASYENGFADFLRKKSEKAERKLSLSEAHLIFSDFEEMTEAIYKPSKEKARSIMASRDMAFRDALHEKLKEYVREVSSDDFNKFLGEKSISLEERLLENKDVFLRLKDR
;
A
#
# COMPACT_ATOMS: atom_id res chain seq x y z
N MET A 1 -5.91 7.67 17.47
CA MET A 1 -4.83 6.71 17.20
C MET A 1 -5.05 5.50 18.07
N THR A 2 -5.82 4.53 17.61
CA THR A 2 -6.13 3.31 18.36
C THR A 2 -5.83 2.12 17.46
N ASP A 3 -4.71 1.49 17.77
CA ASP A 3 -4.41 0.08 17.51
C ASP A 3 -4.14 -0.38 16.07
N LEU A 4 -3.11 0.22 15.47
CA LEU A 4 -2.51 -0.15 14.18
C LEU A 4 -1.86 -1.55 14.15
N THR A 5 -1.96 -2.36 15.22
CA THR A 5 -1.43 -3.73 15.25
C THR A 5 -2.49 -4.82 15.49
N ASN A 6 -3.74 -4.45 15.80
CA ASN A 6 -4.78 -5.42 16.14
C ASN A 6 -5.39 -6.12 14.92
N SER A 7 -5.51 -5.43 13.79
CA SER A 7 -6.01 -6.05 12.56
C SER A 7 -4.89 -6.72 11.80
N PHE A 8 -5.14 -7.95 11.34
CA PHE A 8 -4.33 -8.68 10.36
C PHE A 8 -3.85 -7.78 9.22
N LEU A 9 -4.76 -6.94 8.71
CA LEU A 9 -4.47 -6.03 7.61
C LEU A 9 -3.37 -5.02 7.96
N HIS A 10 -3.44 -4.39 9.13
CA HIS A 10 -2.45 -3.38 9.50
C HIS A 10 -1.09 -4.01 9.75
N ARG A 11 -1.03 -5.18 10.40
CA ARG A 11 0.22 -5.95 10.54
C ARG A 11 0.82 -6.27 9.17
N LYS A 12 0.01 -6.74 8.22
CA LYS A 12 0.46 -7.02 6.86
C LYS A 12 0.99 -5.77 6.15
N ASN A 13 0.35 -4.61 6.31
CA ASN A 13 0.84 -3.34 5.77
C ASN A 13 2.18 -2.92 6.37
N ILE A 14 2.35 -3.04 7.69
CA ILE A 14 3.62 -2.77 8.37
C ILE A 14 4.73 -3.66 7.80
N LEU A 15 4.46 -4.97 7.66
CA LEU A 15 5.43 -5.93 7.13
C LEU A 15 5.71 -5.74 5.63
N ASN A 16 4.77 -5.19 4.86
CA ASN A 16 4.96 -4.85 3.45
C ASN A 16 5.75 -3.55 3.25
N ASN A 17 5.79 -2.65 4.23
CA ASN A 17 6.60 -1.44 4.18
C ASN A 17 8.08 -1.77 4.46
N ASN A 18 8.81 -2.16 3.42
CA ASN A 18 10.22 -2.56 3.56
C ASN A 18 11.11 -1.45 4.13
N ALA A 19 10.82 -0.18 3.85
CA ALA A 19 11.56 0.95 4.42
C ALA A 19 11.40 1.00 5.94
N ALA A 20 10.17 0.81 6.45
CA ALA A 20 9.93 0.73 7.88
C ALA A 20 10.56 -0.53 8.49
N VAL A 21 10.43 -1.71 7.86
CA VAL A 21 11.05 -2.95 8.36
C VAL A 21 12.58 -2.82 8.47
N GLN A 22 13.23 -2.17 7.51
CA GLN A 22 14.67 -1.89 7.57
C GLN A 22 15.01 -0.94 8.71
N GLU A 23 14.21 0.09 8.96
CA GLU A 23 14.45 1.03 10.03
C GLU A 23 14.22 0.40 11.41
N ILE A 24 13.17 -0.42 11.55
CA ILE A 24 12.92 -1.23 12.74
C ILE A 24 14.12 -2.14 13.03
N TYR A 25 14.68 -2.79 12.01
CA TYR A 25 15.87 -3.63 12.17
C TYR A 25 17.07 -2.85 12.72
N LYS A 26 17.32 -1.64 12.21
CA LYS A 26 18.45 -0.80 12.65
C LYS A 26 18.31 -0.32 14.10
N GLN A 27 17.11 0.04 14.51
CA GLN A 27 16.88 0.64 15.84
C GLN A 27 16.71 -0.40 16.93
N ILE A 28 16.00 -1.50 16.64
CA ILE A 28 15.69 -2.51 17.65
C ILE A 28 16.82 -3.53 17.75
N GLY A 29 17.37 -3.96 16.60
CA GLY A 29 18.44 -4.95 16.54
C GLY A 29 18.05 -6.29 17.18
N PHE A 30 17.77 -7.31 16.38
CA PHE A 30 17.60 -8.67 16.91
C PHE A 30 18.60 -9.60 16.21
N LEU A 31 19.50 -10.18 17.00
CA LEU A 31 20.56 -11.05 16.50
C LEU A 31 19.94 -12.32 15.92
N GLY A 32 20.18 -12.52 14.63
CA GLY A 32 19.73 -13.68 13.88
C GLY A 32 20.88 -14.25 13.08
N VAL A 33 20.75 -15.52 12.72
CA VAL A 33 21.77 -16.20 11.92
C VAL A 33 21.46 -15.99 10.44
N LYS A 34 22.43 -15.50 9.67
CA LYS A 34 22.25 -15.30 8.23
C LYS A 34 22.35 -16.65 7.51
N PHE A 35 21.21 -17.17 7.08
CA PHE A 35 21.10 -18.43 6.34
C PHE A 35 20.19 -18.26 5.13
N ASP A 36 20.64 -18.73 3.96
CA ASP A 36 19.89 -18.64 2.71
C ASP A 36 19.55 -17.17 2.34
N GLY A 37 20.53 -16.28 2.53
CA GLY A 37 20.40 -14.84 2.25
C GLY A 37 19.52 -14.06 3.23
N LYS A 38 18.93 -14.69 4.25
CA LYS A 38 18.01 -14.06 5.22
C LYS A 38 18.48 -14.28 6.65
N TYR A 39 18.21 -13.33 7.54
CA TYR A 39 18.32 -13.56 8.98
C TYR A 39 17.23 -14.53 9.44
N ARG A 40 17.64 -15.58 10.15
CA ARG A 40 16.79 -16.65 10.66
C ARG A 40 16.82 -16.67 12.17
N PHE A 41 15.66 -16.98 12.75
CA PHE A 41 15.44 -17.04 14.19
C PHE A 41 14.72 -18.33 14.57
N THR A 42 15.10 -18.95 15.68
CA THR A 42 14.46 -20.16 16.20
C THR A 42 13.28 -19.83 17.11
N LYS A 43 12.41 -20.81 17.36
CA LYS A 43 11.34 -20.67 18.37
C LYS A 43 11.89 -20.31 19.75
N GLN A 44 13.00 -20.92 20.15
CA GLN A 44 13.69 -20.64 21.42
C GLN A 44 14.15 -19.19 21.50
N GLN A 45 14.80 -18.67 20.47
CA GLN A 45 15.24 -17.26 20.43
C GLN A 45 14.05 -16.29 20.56
N LEU A 46 12.92 -16.58 19.90
CA LEU A 46 11.69 -15.78 20.04
C LEU A 46 11.11 -15.86 21.46
N ALA A 47 10.99 -17.06 22.02
CA ALA A 47 10.48 -17.29 23.36
C ALA A 47 11.32 -16.54 24.41
N TYR A 48 12.64 -16.61 24.29
CA TYR A 48 13.60 -15.89 25.12
C TYR A 48 13.41 -14.37 24.99
N PHE A 49 13.41 -13.82 23.77
CA PHE A 49 13.26 -12.38 23.55
C PHE A 49 11.94 -11.83 24.13
N PHE A 50 10.85 -12.55 23.94
CA PHE A 50 9.52 -12.13 24.40
C PHE A 50 9.23 -12.46 25.86
N GLU A 51 10.16 -13.11 26.56
CA GLU A 51 10.03 -13.58 27.94
C GLU A 51 8.78 -14.46 28.13
N VAL A 52 8.58 -15.42 27.22
CA VAL A 52 7.46 -16.37 27.23
C VAL A 52 7.93 -17.81 27.11
N ASP A 53 7.08 -18.75 27.52
CA ASP A 53 7.32 -20.16 27.30
C ASP A 53 7.24 -20.51 25.80
N VAL A 54 8.08 -21.44 25.33
CA VAL A 54 8.09 -21.91 23.92
C VAL A 54 6.70 -22.43 23.50
N ARG A 55 5.92 -23.02 24.42
CA ARG A 55 4.53 -23.45 24.18
C ARG A 55 3.60 -22.29 23.81
N THR A 56 3.91 -21.08 24.26
CA THR A 56 3.17 -19.87 23.85
C THR A 56 3.40 -19.57 22.38
N ILE A 57 4.64 -19.73 21.90
CA ILE A 57 4.97 -19.61 20.47
C ILE A 57 4.29 -20.71 19.67
N ASP A 58 4.26 -21.94 20.19
CA ASP A 58 3.59 -23.07 19.52
C ASP A 58 2.08 -22.85 19.36
N ARG A 59 1.40 -22.41 20.43
CA ARG A 59 -0.04 -22.04 20.36
C ARG A 59 -0.27 -20.92 19.34
N LEU A 60 0.59 -19.90 19.33
CA LEU A 60 0.47 -18.80 18.38
C LEU A 60 0.60 -19.27 16.92
N LEU A 61 1.50 -20.22 16.65
CA LEU A 61 1.68 -20.85 15.35
C LEU A 61 0.45 -21.68 14.93
N GLU A 62 -0.19 -22.36 15.87
CA GLU A 62 -1.43 -23.11 15.62
C GLU A 62 -2.58 -22.16 15.27
N ASP A 63 -2.76 -21.10 16.06
CA ASP A 63 -3.86 -20.14 15.91
C ASP A 63 -3.72 -19.22 14.69
N ASN A 64 -2.48 -18.96 14.23
CA ASN A 64 -2.18 -17.96 13.19
C ASN A 64 -1.32 -18.51 12.04
N LYS A 65 -1.48 -19.80 11.72
CA LYS A 65 -0.62 -20.54 10.78
C LYS A 65 -0.42 -19.84 9.45
N ASP A 66 -1.51 -19.43 8.79
CA ASP A 66 -1.46 -18.84 7.45
C ASP A 66 -0.79 -17.45 7.46
N GLU A 67 -1.10 -16.64 8.47
CA GLU A 67 -0.49 -15.32 8.68
C GLU A 67 1.02 -15.44 8.94
N LEU A 68 1.42 -16.34 9.83
CA LEU A 68 2.82 -16.51 10.20
C LEU A 68 3.63 -17.11 9.06
N ALA A 69 3.08 -18.08 8.31
CA ALA A 69 3.69 -18.60 7.10
C ALA A 69 3.89 -17.50 6.04
N ALA A 70 2.88 -16.66 5.80
CA ALA A 70 2.97 -15.54 4.87
C ALA A 70 4.01 -14.48 5.30
N SER A 71 4.21 -14.30 6.61
CA SER A 71 5.25 -13.41 7.16
C SER A 71 6.65 -14.04 7.23
N GLY A 72 6.79 -15.33 6.89
CA GLY A 72 8.08 -16.01 6.77
C GLY A 72 8.43 -16.95 7.93
N TYR A 73 7.44 -17.61 8.53
CA TYR A 73 7.64 -18.85 9.27
C TYR A 73 7.80 -20.04 8.30
N GLU A 74 8.85 -20.83 8.50
CA GLU A 74 9.13 -22.04 7.73
C GLU A 74 9.52 -23.19 8.67
N VAL A 75 9.29 -24.44 8.26
CA VAL A 75 9.81 -25.62 8.96
C VAL A 75 10.92 -26.23 8.13
N PHE A 76 12.14 -26.25 8.67
CA PHE A 76 13.29 -26.85 8.02
C PHE A 76 13.42 -28.32 8.41
N THR A 77 13.72 -29.16 7.42
CA THR A 77 13.97 -30.60 7.57
C THR A 77 15.14 -31.03 6.67
N GLY A 78 15.65 -32.25 6.88
CA GLY A 78 16.68 -32.84 6.02
C GLY A 78 17.94 -32.00 5.88
N VAL A 79 18.38 -31.75 4.63
CA VAL A 79 19.64 -31.05 4.34
C VAL A 79 19.62 -29.59 4.82
N ARG A 80 18.52 -28.85 4.64
CA ARG A 80 18.42 -27.45 5.09
C ARG A 80 18.58 -27.34 6.61
N LEU A 81 17.99 -28.27 7.35
CA LEU A 81 18.13 -28.33 8.80
C LEU A 81 19.57 -28.66 9.23
N ARG A 82 20.21 -29.62 8.57
CA ARG A 82 21.61 -29.98 8.86
C ARG A 82 22.53 -28.77 8.68
N LEU A 83 22.45 -28.11 7.52
CA LEU A 83 23.26 -26.93 7.23
C LEU A 83 23.01 -25.78 8.22
N LEU A 84 21.76 -25.59 8.64
CA LEU A 84 21.44 -24.59 9.65
C LEU A 84 22.07 -24.95 11.02
N LYS A 85 21.98 -26.22 11.45
CA LYS A 85 22.61 -26.69 12.69
C LYS A 85 24.14 -26.51 12.67
N ASP A 86 24.77 -26.84 11.55
CA ASP A 86 26.22 -26.68 11.38
C ASP A 86 26.62 -25.20 11.53
N LEU A 87 25.82 -24.29 10.96
CA LEU A 87 26.05 -22.85 11.07
C LEU A 87 25.91 -22.33 12.51
N TYR A 88 24.84 -22.70 13.22
CA TYR A 88 24.68 -22.32 14.64
C TYR A 88 25.81 -22.87 15.51
N THR A 89 26.25 -24.12 15.26
CA THR A 89 27.37 -24.72 15.99
C THR A 89 28.67 -23.96 15.75
N SER A 90 28.94 -23.57 14.50
CA SER A 90 30.15 -22.82 14.15
C SER A 90 30.23 -21.43 14.79
N ILE A 91 29.09 -20.78 15.03
CA ILE A 91 29.01 -19.46 15.66
C ILE A 91 29.33 -19.57 17.15
N VAL A 92 28.72 -20.55 17.84
CA VAL A 92 28.96 -20.79 19.28
C VAL A 92 30.43 -21.16 19.56
N THR A 93 31.09 -21.90 18.68
CA THR A 93 32.50 -22.29 18.88
C THR A 93 33.52 -21.15 18.71
N ILE A 94 33.15 -20.02 18.09
CA ILE A 94 34.06 -18.88 17.89
C ILE A 94 34.15 -18.00 19.14
N ASP A 95 33.08 -17.89 19.92
CA ASP A 95 33.04 -17.07 21.15
C ASP A 95 33.78 -17.70 22.35
N ASP A 96 34.15 -18.99 22.26
CA ASP A 96 34.83 -19.72 23.35
C ASP A 96 36.38 -19.59 23.33
N GLU A 97 37.01 -19.07 22.26
CA GLU A 97 38.49 -19.09 22.12
C GLU A 97 39.20 -17.73 21.95
N ASP A 98 38.52 -16.60 21.69
CA ASP A 98 39.21 -15.30 21.46
C ASP A 98 38.77 -14.16 22.41
N ASP A 99 39.73 -13.71 23.23
CA ASP A 99 39.67 -12.63 24.23
C ASP A 99 39.67 -11.23 23.58
N ILE A 100 38.73 -10.95 22.66
CA ILE A 100 38.60 -9.64 21.99
C ILE A 100 37.26 -9.00 22.35
N ASN A 101 37.35 -8.07 23.31
CA ASN A 101 36.30 -7.18 23.79
C ASN A 101 35.75 -6.27 22.66
N VAL A 102 34.74 -6.76 21.93
CA VAL A 102 33.72 -5.94 21.27
C VAL A 102 32.39 -6.43 21.81
N GLY A 103 31.73 -5.63 22.64
CA GLY A 103 30.57 -6.01 23.45
C GLY A 103 29.38 -6.60 22.67
N LEU A 104 29.46 -7.91 22.39
CA LEU A 104 28.37 -8.78 21.99
C LEU A 104 27.98 -9.59 23.22
N ILE A 105 27.01 -9.06 23.97
CA ILE A 105 26.59 -9.60 25.26
C ILE A 105 25.68 -10.82 25.05
N ASN A 106 26.10 -11.96 25.63
CA ASN A 106 25.38 -13.20 25.95
C ASN A 106 24.65 -13.92 24.80
N HIS A 107 25.42 -14.59 23.94
CA HIS A 107 24.96 -15.82 23.28
C HIS A 107 24.84 -16.94 24.34
N ASP A 108 23.73 -16.99 25.08
CA ASP A 108 23.45 -18.15 25.93
C ASP A 108 23.26 -19.36 25.02
N ALA A 109 24.24 -20.28 25.01
CA ALA A 109 24.23 -21.49 24.19
C ALA A 109 22.90 -22.25 24.28
N ASP A 110 22.23 -22.23 25.43
CA ASP A 110 20.94 -22.89 25.67
C ASP A 110 19.77 -22.33 24.83
N ASN A 111 19.82 -21.05 24.43
CA ASN A 111 18.75 -20.39 23.67
C ASN A 111 18.88 -20.57 22.14
N GLU A 112 20.05 -21.02 21.66
CA GLU A 112 20.37 -21.15 20.24
C GLU A 112 20.49 -22.61 19.77
N ILE A 113 20.45 -23.59 20.70
CA ILE A 113 20.55 -25.00 20.35
C ILE A 113 19.25 -25.49 19.69
N ILE A 114 19.29 -25.60 18.36
CA ILE A 114 18.41 -26.53 17.65
C ILE A 114 18.85 -27.94 18.07
N GLY A 115 18.05 -28.60 18.91
CA GLY A 115 18.38 -29.90 19.48
C GLY A 115 19.04 -30.84 18.47
N SER A 116 20.23 -31.35 18.80
CA SER A 116 21.06 -32.14 17.88
C SER A 116 20.29 -33.31 17.24
N LYS A 117 19.36 -33.91 18.00
CA LYS A 117 18.48 -35.02 17.59
C LYS A 117 17.17 -34.60 16.90
N ALA A 118 16.84 -33.31 16.80
CA ALA A 118 15.60 -32.86 16.19
C ALA A 118 15.60 -33.13 14.67
N SER A 119 14.53 -33.75 14.16
CA SER A 119 14.35 -34.04 12.73
C SER A 119 13.73 -32.88 11.93
N SER A 120 13.20 -31.88 12.63
CA SER A 120 12.64 -30.64 12.09
C SER A 120 12.95 -29.45 13.01
N ALA A 121 13.00 -28.24 12.47
CA ALA A 121 13.06 -27.00 13.24
C ALA A 121 12.18 -25.91 12.62
N GLY A 122 11.37 -25.26 13.44
CA GLY A 122 10.63 -24.07 13.04
C GLY A 122 11.54 -22.84 13.07
N VAL A 123 11.59 -22.12 11.96
CA VAL A 123 12.44 -20.94 11.79
C VAL A 123 11.63 -19.76 11.26
N PHE A 124 12.00 -18.56 11.69
CA PHE A 124 11.34 -17.31 11.32
C PHE A 124 12.32 -16.42 10.57
N THR A 125 11.81 -15.66 9.61
CA THR A 125 12.52 -14.46 9.12
C THR A 125 12.31 -13.30 10.08
N TYR A 126 12.98 -12.17 9.84
CA TYR A 126 12.77 -10.96 10.63
C TYR A 126 11.32 -10.46 10.56
N LYS A 127 10.67 -10.54 9.39
CA LYS A 127 9.23 -10.21 9.27
C LYS A 127 8.37 -11.17 10.12
N GLY A 128 8.73 -12.45 10.15
CA GLY A 128 8.08 -13.45 11.00
C GLY A 128 8.24 -13.13 12.49
N PHE A 129 9.44 -12.75 12.92
CA PHE A 129 9.72 -12.28 14.29
C PHE A 129 8.86 -11.07 14.67
N LEU A 130 8.83 -10.03 13.82
CA LEU A 130 8.00 -8.85 14.07
C LEU A 130 6.51 -9.22 14.15
N ASN A 131 6.04 -10.13 13.28
CA ASN A 131 4.66 -10.57 13.29
C ASN A 131 4.28 -11.32 14.58
N VAL A 132 5.15 -12.23 15.03
CA VAL A 132 5.00 -12.89 16.34
C VAL A 132 4.90 -11.85 17.44
N GLY A 133 5.78 -10.85 17.44
CA GLY A 133 5.75 -9.76 18.41
C GLY A 133 4.47 -8.91 18.37
N MET A 134 3.88 -8.72 17.19
CA MET A 134 2.61 -8.01 17.05
C MET A 134 1.39 -8.83 17.50
N LEU A 135 1.48 -10.16 17.45
CA LEU A 135 0.43 -11.08 17.86
C LEU A 135 0.49 -11.46 19.34
N LEU A 136 1.68 -11.43 19.95
CA LEU A 136 1.88 -11.85 21.34
C LEU A 136 1.33 -10.85 22.36
N ASN A 137 0.91 -11.40 23.50
CA ASN A 137 0.52 -10.64 24.67
C ASN A 137 1.51 -10.80 25.83
N SER A 138 2.74 -10.34 25.63
CA SER A 138 3.76 -10.16 26.68
C SER A 138 4.16 -8.70 26.79
N ASP A 139 4.81 -8.31 27.88
CA ASP A 139 5.24 -6.91 28.07
C ASP A 139 6.34 -6.52 27.07
N LYS A 140 7.26 -7.44 26.74
CA LYS A 140 8.21 -7.26 25.64
C LYS A 140 7.52 -7.09 24.29
N ALA A 141 6.48 -7.88 24.02
CA ALA A 141 5.70 -7.75 22.79
C ALA A 141 4.92 -6.42 22.70
N LYS A 142 4.39 -5.91 23.82
CA LYS A 142 3.78 -4.58 23.88
C LYS A 142 4.80 -3.48 23.59
N SER A 143 5.97 -3.53 24.23
CA SER A 143 7.04 -2.55 24.00
C SER A 143 7.53 -2.59 22.54
N LEU A 144 7.69 -3.79 21.96
CA LEU A 144 8.04 -3.94 20.55
C LEU A 144 6.96 -3.35 19.64
N ARG A 145 5.67 -3.59 19.90
CA ARG A 145 4.56 -3.01 19.11
C ARG A 145 4.56 -1.49 19.14
N SER A 146 4.77 -0.89 20.31
CA SER A 146 4.90 0.56 20.44
C SER A 146 6.06 1.10 19.62
N ALA A 147 7.25 0.49 19.74
CA ALA A 147 8.41 0.89 18.96
C ALA A 147 8.21 0.74 17.44
N ILE A 148 7.61 -0.38 16.99
CA ILE A 148 7.24 -0.58 15.58
C ILE A 148 6.34 0.54 15.10
N LEU A 149 5.30 0.88 15.88
CA LEU A 149 4.35 1.89 15.51
C LEU A 149 5.01 3.27 15.36
N ASP A 150 5.81 3.66 16.34
CA ASP A 150 6.53 4.94 16.34
C ASP A 150 7.47 5.02 15.12
N ILE A 151 8.25 3.97 14.85
CA ILE A 151 9.16 3.90 13.71
C ILE A 151 8.40 3.95 12.38
N VAL A 152 7.28 3.24 12.24
CA VAL A 152 6.47 3.26 11.02
C VAL A 152 5.92 4.67 10.75
N ILE A 153 5.43 5.34 11.79
CA ILE A 153 4.94 6.72 11.69
C ILE A 153 6.07 7.65 11.27
N ASP A 154 7.24 7.54 11.89
CA ASP A 154 8.41 8.35 11.57
C ASP A 154 8.89 8.11 10.14
N VAL A 155 9.02 6.86 9.70
CA VAL A 155 9.38 6.52 8.32
C VAL A 155 8.39 7.12 7.34
N LEU A 156 7.08 7.01 7.59
CA LEU A 156 6.07 7.62 6.73
C LEU A 156 6.24 9.14 6.69
N ASN A 157 6.37 9.81 7.83
CA ASN A 157 6.53 11.27 7.90
C ASN A 157 7.80 11.74 7.18
N THR A 158 8.94 11.10 7.44
CA THR A 158 10.22 11.41 6.82
C THR A 158 10.18 11.18 5.31
N LYS A 159 9.66 10.03 4.86
CA LYS A 159 9.59 9.72 3.42
C LYS A 159 8.61 10.63 2.68
N LEU A 160 7.49 11.00 3.30
CA LEU A 160 6.48 11.87 2.69
C LEU A 160 6.86 13.35 2.69
N GLY A 161 7.82 13.77 3.53
CA GLY A 161 8.23 15.17 3.64
C GLY A 161 7.11 16.09 4.11
N GLY A 162 6.18 15.56 4.93
CA GLY A 162 5.03 16.30 5.46
C GLY A 162 3.85 16.53 4.50
N ASN A 163 3.90 16.05 3.25
CA ASN A 163 2.81 16.22 2.29
C ASN A 163 2.23 14.89 1.77
N ALA A 164 1.50 14.19 2.64
CA ALA A 164 0.81 12.96 2.30
C ALA A 164 -0.30 13.15 1.22
N LYS A 165 -0.87 14.36 1.12
CA LYS A 165 -1.98 14.66 0.20
C LYS A 165 -1.62 14.36 -1.26
N TYR A 166 -0.38 14.64 -1.65
CA TYR A 166 0.08 14.50 -3.04
C TYR A 166 1.05 13.33 -3.23
N ILE A 167 1.00 12.31 -2.37
CA ILE A 167 1.86 11.11 -2.48
C ILE A 167 1.74 10.42 -3.85
N ASN A 168 0.54 10.44 -4.44
CA ASN A 168 0.26 9.89 -5.77
C ASN A 168 1.19 10.47 -6.86
N GLN A 169 1.67 11.70 -6.70
CA GLN A 169 2.52 12.38 -7.68
C GLN A 169 3.94 11.82 -7.76
N ARG A 170 4.33 11.00 -6.77
CA ARG A 170 5.63 10.33 -6.72
C ARG A 170 5.70 9.10 -7.61
N GLU A 171 4.56 8.57 -8.07
CA GLU A 171 4.51 7.47 -9.03
C GLU A 171 4.85 7.95 -10.44
N GLU A 172 5.68 7.20 -11.17
CA GLU A 172 6.12 7.51 -12.54
C GLU A 172 4.97 7.81 -13.50
N GLU A 173 3.95 6.95 -13.51
CA GLU A 173 2.76 7.05 -14.37
C GLU A 173 1.81 8.21 -14.03
N PHE A 174 2.04 8.94 -12.94
CA PHE A 174 1.16 10.03 -12.54
C PHE A 174 1.05 11.10 -13.60
N LEU A 175 2.19 11.55 -14.15
CA LEU A 175 2.21 12.68 -15.07
C LEU A 175 1.57 12.34 -16.44
N PRO A 176 1.89 11.20 -17.09
CA PRO A 176 1.15 10.75 -18.27
C PRO A 176 -0.36 10.65 -18.04
N SER A 177 -0.78 10.08 -16.90
CA SER A 177 -2.20 9.90 -16.57
C SER A 177 -2.90 11.24 -16.31
N ALA A 178 -2.23 12.18 -15.64
CA ALA A 178 -2.74 13.53 -15.42
C ALA A 178 -2.89 14.32 -16.74
N ILE A 179 -1.96 14.17 -17.68
CA ILE A 179 -2.07 14.80 -19.01
C ILE A 179 -3.23 14.19 -19.80
N ARG A 180 -3.37 12.85 -19.81
CA ARG A 180 -4.51 12.18 -20.44
C ARG A 180 -5.83 12.67 -19.85
N GLU A 181 -5.94 12.67 -18.54
CA GLU A 181 -7.14 13.15 -17.84
C GLU A 181 -7.48 14.58 -18.21
N TYR A 182 -6.49 15.49 -18.23
CA TYR A 182 -6.70 16.88 -18.62
C TYR A 182 -7.29 17.00 -20.04
N ASN A 183 -6.75 16.26 -21.00
CA ASN A 183 -7.22 16.27 -22.39
C ASN A 183 -8.64 15.71 -22.50
N TYR A 184 -8.90 14.54 -21.92
CA TYR A 184 -10.22 13.90 -21.98
C TYR A 184 -11.29 14.66 -21.18
N ARG A 185 -10.89 15.39 -20.14
CA ARG A 185 -11.76 16.35 -19.46
C ARG A 185 -12.20 17.46 -20.40
N GLN A 186 -11.29 18.03 -21.20
CA GLN A 186 -11.66 19.04 -22.20
C GLN A 186 -12.62 18.48 -23.25
N GLU A 187 -12.34 17.29 -23.77
CA GLU A 187 -13.23 16.61 -24.73
C GLU A 187 -14.64 16.41 -24.16
N PHE A 188 -14.72 15.95 -22.91
CA PHE A 188 -15.99 15.80 -22.20
C PHE A 188 -16.72 17.13 -22.05
N THR A 189 -16.07 18.19 -21.54
CA THR A 189 -16.73 19.50 -21.39
C THR A 189 -17.17 20.08 -22.73
N ASN A 190 -16.37 19.92 -23.77
CA ASN A 190 -16.71 20.35 -25.13
C ASN A 190 -17.93 19.58 -25.66
N ALA A 191 -18.01 18.26 -25.44
CA ALA A 191 -19.18 17.48 -25.80
C ALA A 191 -20.44 17.95 -25.06
N LEU A 192 -20.32 18.32 -23.77
CA LEU A 192 -21.44 18.91 -23.03
C LEU A 192 -21.88 20.27 -23.60
N ASP A 193 -20.96 21.03 -24.21
CA ASP A 193 -21.27 22.30 -24.88
C ASP A 193 -21.92 22.13 -26.24
N PHE A 194 -21.41 21.18 -27.04
CA PHE A 194 -21.91 20.95 -28.38
C PHE A 194 -23.24 20.21 -28.39
N TYR A 195 -23.44 19.23 -27.50
CA TYR A 195 -24.56 18.28 -27.61
C TYR A 195 -25.65 18.47 -26.56
N ILE A 196 -25.46 19.35 -25.56
CA ILE A 196 -26.50 19.66 -24.55
C ILE A 196 -26.93 21.12 -24.70
N THR A 197 -28.23 21.37 -24.59
CA THR A 197 -28.78 22.73 -24.48
C THR A 197 -28.15 23.48 -23.31
N ASP A 198 -28.03 24.79 -23.41
CA ASP A 198 -27.37 25.58 -22.37
C ASP A 198 -28.01 25.38 -20.98
N ASN A 199 -27.18 25.04 -20.00
CA ASN A 199 -27.59 24.75 -18.64
C ASN A 199 -26.40 24.89 -17.69
N LYS A 200 -26.53 25.78 -16.69
CA LYS A 200 -25.48 26.08 -15.71
C LYS A 200 -25.01 24.87 -14.87
N PHE A 201 -25.84 23.83 -14.76
CA PHE A 201 -25.58 22.68 -13.90
C PHE A 201 -25.00 21.47 -14.63
N LYS A 202 -24.97 21.48 -15.98
CA LYS A 202 -24.61 20.29 -16.79
C LYS A 202 -23.26 19.68 -16.40
N TYR A 203 -22.23 20.52 -16.21
CA TYR A 203 -20.90 20.05 -15.84
C TYR A 203 -20.89 19.41 -14.45
N SER A 204 -21.46 20.11 -13.46
CA SER A 204 -21.46 19.64 -12.07
C SER A 204 -22.22 18.32 -11.91
N GLN A 205 -23.40 18.20 -12.52
CA GLN A 205 -24.25 17.02 -12.35
C GLN A 205 -23.73 15.80 -13.12
N LEU A 206 -23.25 15.99 -14.35
CA LEU A 206 -22.72 14.87 -15.14
C LEU A 206 -21.34 14.42 -14.63
N THR A 207 -20.51 15.35 -14.15
CA THR A 207 -19.27 14.98 -13.44
C THR A 207 -19.59 14.19 -12.17
N ASP A 208 -20.54 14.66 -11.36
CA ASP A 208 -20.93 13.96 -10.12
C ASP A 208 -21.48 12.55 -10.39
N LYS A 209 -22.18 12.35 -11.50
CA LYS A 209 -22.62 11.01 -11.96
C LYS A 209 -21.43 10.09 -12.25
N ILE A 210 -20.39 10.57 -12.92
CA ILE A 210 -19.16 9.79 -13.16
C ILE A 210 -18.52 9.39 -11.83
N TYR A 211 -18.39 10.33 -10.89
CA TYR A 211 -17.80 10.05 -9.57
C TYR A 211 -18.62 9.03 -8.78
N LYS A 212 -19.96 9.16 -8.76
CA LYS A 212 -20.84 8.19 -8.10
C LYS A 212 -20.76 6.80 -8.72
N SER A 213 -20.68 6.72 -10.05
CA SER A 213 -20.51 5.46 -10.77
C SER A 213 -19.20 4.76 -10.38
N ILE A 214 -18.09 5.51 -10.37
CA ILE A 214 -16.76 4.95 -10.10
C ILE A 214 -16.58 4.66 -8.60
N PHE A 215 -16.89 5.61 -7.71
CA PHE A 215 -16.48 5.57 -6.30
C PHE A 215 -17.62 5.33 -5.30
N LYS A 216 -18.88 5.23 -5.72
CA LYS A 216 -20.06 5.25 -4.81
C LYS A 216 -20.16 6.52 -3.93
N GLU A 217 -19.31 7.51 -4.15
CA GLU A 217 -19.21 8.76 -3.41
C GLU A 217 -19.08 9.96 -4.35
N ALA A 218 -19.47 11.13 -3.87
CA ALA A 218 -19.39 12.37 -4.63
C ALA A 218 -18.00 13.01 -4.49
N ALA A 219 -17.60 13.83 -5.47
CA ALA A 219 -16.33 14.58 -5.42
C ALA A 219 -16.21 15.47 -4.16
N LYS A 220 -17.34 15.97 -3.66
CA LYS A 220 -17.40 16.79 -2.43
C LYS A 220 -17.12 15.96 -1.17
N GLU A 221 -17.58 14.72 -1.11
CA GLU A 221 -17.33 13.81 0.02
C GLU A 221 -15.83 13.45 0.05
N TYR A 222 -15.27 13.09 -1.10
CA TYR A 222 -13.83 12.83 -1.24
C TYR A 222 -12.97 14.03 -0.83
N ARG A 223 -13.37 15.25 -1.22
CA ARG A 223 -12.72 16.50 -0.82
C ARG A 223 -12.66 16.67 0.70
N GLN A 224 -13.74 16.31 1.40
CA GLN A 224 -13.82 16.40 2.86
C GLN A 224 -12.92 15.38 3.54
N ILE A 225 -12.89 14.14 3.03
CA ILE A 225 -12.04 13.06 3.53
C ILE A 225 -10.57 13.48 3.52
N LEU A 226 -10.10 14.07 2.41
CA LEU A 226 -8.72 14.54 2.29
C LEU A 226 -8.46 15.95 2.83
N LYS A 227 -9.45 16.58 3.46
CA LYS A 227 -9.34 17.95 4.03
C LYS A 227 -8.76 18.96 3.02
N LEU A 228 -9.29 18.95 1.80
CA LEU A 228 -8.85 19.83 0.73
C LEU A 228 -9.62 21.17 0.79
N SER A 229 -8.91 22.28 0.61
CA SER A 229 -9.50 23.62 0.49
C SER A 229 -10.32 23.76 -0.80
N SER A 230 -11.11 24.82 -0.95
CA SER A 230 -11.92 25.02 -2.17
C SER A 230 -11.11 25.26 -3.45
N SER A 231 -9.89 25.77 -3.34
CA SER A 231 -9.01 26.03 -4.47
C SER A 231 -8.19 24.81 -4.91
N GLU A 232 -8.07 23.80 -4.04
CA GLU A 232 -7.31 22.58 -4.36
C GLU A 232 -8.06 21.70 -5.37
N SER A 233 -7.32 21.09 -6.29
CA SER A 233 -7.86 20.12 -7.23
C SER A 233 -7.97 18.74 -6.59
N VAL A 234 -9.17 18.15 -6.63
CA VAL A 234 -9.41 16.77 -6.22
C VAL A 234 -8.57 15.80 -7.08
N ARG A 235 -8.52 16.02 -8.39
CA ARG A 235 -7.85 15.12 -9.34
C ARG A 235 -6.34 15.08 -9.15
N SER A 236 -5.73 16.18 -8.72
CA SER A 236 -4.30 16.21 -8.42
C SER A 236 -3.89 15.30 -7.26
N THR A 237 -4.86 14.82 -6.47
CA THR A 237 -4.66 13.84 -5.37
C THR A 237 -5.03 12.41 -5.77
N MET A 238 -5.55 12.17 -6.97
CA MET A 238 -5.96 10.83 -7.40
C MET A 238 -4.78 10.05 -7.98
N TYR A 239 -4.77 8.73 -7.74
CA TYR A 239 -3.76 7.82 -8.29
C TYR A 239 -3.89 7.67 -9.81
N SER A 240 -2.80 7.31 -10.47
CA SER A 240 -2.70 7.21 -11.94
C SER A 240 -3.80 6.32 -12.53
N GLU A 241 -4.03 5.14 -11.93
CA GLU A 241 -5.05 4.20 -12.40
C GLU A 241 -6.48 4.74 -12.26
N VAL A 242 -6.68 5.66 -11.30
CA VAL A 242 -7.97 6.29 -11.03
C VAL A 242 -8.22 7.43 -12.02
N LEU A 243 -7.18 8.21 -12.32
CA LEU A 243 -7.22 9.25 -13.37
C LEU A 243 -7.53 8.64 -14.73
N ASP A 244 -6.88 7.53 -15.09
CA ASP A 244 -7.12 6.84 -16.36
C ASP A 244 -8.56 6.30 -16.47
N LEU A 245 -9.12 5.76 -15.38
CA LEU A 245 -10.51 5.30 -15.37
C LEU A 245 -11.49 6.47 -15.55
N ILE A 246 -11.26 7.58 -14.84
CA ILE A 246 -12.03 8.80 -15.00
C ILE A 246 -11.99 9.29 -16.45
N ALA A 247 -10.79 9.37 -17.03
CA ALA A 247 -10.59 9.79 -18.41
C ALA A 247 -11.33 8.89 -19.40
N SER A 248 -11.31 7.57 -19.17
CA SER A 248 -12.04 6.59 -19.97
C SER A 248 -13.56 6.78 -19.90
N TYR A 249 -14.09 7.06 -18.71
CA TYR A 249 -15.51 7.38 -18.50
C TYR A 249 -15.91 8.68 -19.21
N GLU A 250 -15.09 9.72 -19.07
CA GLU A 250 -15.34 11.04 -19.67
C GLU A 250 -15.35 10.98 -21.19
N ASN A 251 -14.34 10.37 -21.78
CA ASN A 251 -14.26 10.17 -23.22
C ASN A 251 -15.40 9.27 -23.74
N GLY A 252 -15.60 8.10 -23.09
CA GLY A 252 -16.62 7.14 -23.50
C GLY A 252 -18.04 7.74 -23.47
N PHE A 253 -18.38 8.49 -22.43
CA PHE A 253 -19.67 9.17 -22.36
C PHE A 253 -19.78 10.34 -23.35
N ALA A 254 -18.70 11.10 -23.58
CA ALA A 254 -18.68 12.19 -24.55
C ALA A 254 -18.99 11.69 -25.98
N ASP A 255 -18.37 10.59 -26.40
CA ASP A 255 -18.65 9.94 -27.69
C ASP A 255 -20.08 9.39 -27.76
N PHE A 256 -20.56 8.76 -26.68
CA PHE A 256 -21.92 8.23 -26.62
C PHE A 256 -22.98 9.34 -26.71
N LEU A 257 -22.76 10.45 -26.00
CA LEU A 257 -23.61 11.63 -26.03
C LEU A 257 -23.66 12.26 -27.43
N ARG A 258 -22.49 12.40 -28.08
CA ARG A 258 -22.40 12.87 -29.48
C ARG A 258 -23.29 12.04 -30.38
N LYS A 259 -23.10 10.71 -30.39
CA LYS A 259 -23.85 9.79 -31.26
C LYS A 259 -25.36 9.89 -31.05
N LYS A 260 -25.80 10.04 -29.78
CA LYS A 260 -27.22 10.20 -29.44
C LYS A 260 -27.77 11.54 -29.92
N SER A 261 -27.00 12.62 -29.79
CA SER A 261 -27.40 13.96 -30.26
C SER A 261 -27.45 14.04 -31.79
N GLU A 262 -26.44 13.50 -32.48
CA GLU A 262 -26.39 13.43 -33.95
C GLU A 262 -27.56 12.63 -34.50
N LYS A 263 -27.90 11.49 -33.89
CA LYS A 263 -29.08 10.69 -34.26
C LYS A 263 -30.40 11.43 -34.03
N ALA A 264 -30.46 12.30 -33.02
CA ALA A 264 -31.63 13.13 -32.75
C ALA A 264 -31.68 14.39 -33.63
N GLU A 265 -30.60 14.69 -34.37
CA GLU A 265 -30.43 15.90 -35.20
C GLU A 265 -30.63 17.21 -34.42
N ARG A 266 -30.38 17.19 -33.11
CA ARG A 266 -30.50 18.37 -32.23
C ARG A 266 -29.67 18.21 -30.96
N LYS A 267 -29.46 19.33 -30.25
CA LYS A 267 -28.99 19.28 -28.87
C LYS A 267 -30.01 18.60 -27.96
N LEU A 268 -29.51 17.93 -26.94
CA LEU A 268 -30.28 17.21 -25.93
C LEU A 268 -30.48 18.11 -24.71
N SER A 269 -31.63 18.00 -24.06
CA SER A 269 -31.83 18.61 -22.75
C SER A 269 -30.96 17.93 -21.68
N LEU A 270 -30.72 18.60 -20.56
CA LEU A 270 -29.98 17.99 -19.45
C LEU A 270 -30.70 16.73 -18.91
N SER A 271 -32.03 16.71 -18.91
CA SER A 271 -32.82 15.54 -18.49
C SER A 271 -32.60 14.36 -19.44
N GLU A 272 -32.57 14.59 -20.75
CA GLU A 272 -32.24 13.55 -21.74
C GLU A 272 -30.79 13.06 -21.56
N ALA A 273 -29.84 13.97 -21.34
CA ALA A 273 -28.45 13.59 -21.07
C ALA A 273 -28.31 12.71 -19.82
N HIS A 274 -29.12 12.94 -18.77
CA HIS A 274 -29.16 12.09 -17.59
C HIS A 274 -29.67 10.68 -17.87
N LEU A 275 -30.71 10.55 -18.71
CA LEU A 275 -31.21 9.24 -19.15
C LEU A 275 -30.16 8.52 -20.00
N ILE A 276 -29.53 9.24 -20.94
CA ILE A 276 -28.44 8.72 -21.77
C ILE A 276 -27.23 8.28 -20.93
N PHE A 277 -26.94 8.98 -19.82
CA PHE A 277 -25.89 8.55 -18.89
C PHE A 277 -26.25 7.22 -18.22
N SER A 278 -27.50 7.06 -17.80
CA SER A 278 -27.97 5.79 -17.24
C SER A 278 -27.88 4.65 -18.26
N ASP A 279 -28.27 4.88 -19.52
CA ASP A 279 -28.09 3.90 -20.60
C ASP A 279 -26.60 3.52 -20.80
N PHE A 280 -25.71 4.53 -20.79
CA PHE A 280 -24.28 4.32 -20.94
C PHE A 280 -23.71 3.49 -19.79
N GLU A 281 -24.09 3.81 -18.56
CA GLU A 281 -23.67 3.11 -17.36
C GLU A 281 -24.11 1.64 -17.39
N GLU A 282 -25.38 1.37 -17.71
CA GLU A 282 -25.91 0.01 -17.83
C GLU A 282 -25.18 -0.79 -18.91
N MET A 283 -24.99 -0.21 -20.10
CA MET A 283 -24.33 -0.87 -21.22
C MET A 283 -22.85 -1.18 -20.95
N THR A 284 -22.19 -0.35 -20.14
CA THR A 284 -20.75 -0.47 -19.87
C THR A 284 -20.44 -1.10 -18.51
N GLU A 285 -21.46 -1.46 -17.72
CA GLU A 285 -21.29 -1.97 -16.35
C GLU A 285 -20.35 -3.18 -16.29
N ALA A 286 -20.60 -4.20 -17.12
CA ALA A 286 -19.80 -5.41 -17.13
C ALA A 286 -18.33 -5.16 -17.54
N ILE A 287 -18.10 -4.19 -18.43
CA ILE A 287 -16.77 -3.82 -18.93
C ILE A 287 -15.98 -3.07 -17.85
N TYR A 288 -16.62 -2.10 -17.19
CA TYR A 288 -15.94 -1.26 -16.21
C TYR A 288 -15.94 -1.83 -14.79
N LYS A 289 -16.75 -2.85 -14.48
CA LYS A 289 -16.82 -3.41 -13.12
C LYS A 289 -15.45 -3.77 -12.54
N PRO A 290 -14.55 -4.50 -13.22
CA PRO A 290 -13.22 -4.81 -12.66
C PRO A 290 -12.39 -3.55 -12.39
N SER A 291 -12.41 -2.57 -13.31
CA SER A 291 -11.67 -1.31 -13.16
C SER A 291 -12.23 -0.44 -12.05
N LYS A 292 -13.57 -0.40 -11.87
CA LYS A 292 -14.24 0.29 -10.77
C LYS A 292 -13.87 -0.34 -9.43
N GLU A 293 -13.92 -1.67 -9.31
CA GLU A 293 -13.52 -2.38 -8.09
C GLU A 293 -12.04 -2.16 -7.77
N LYS A 294 -11.16 -2.18 -8.78
CA LYS A 294 -9.74 -1.85 -8.63
C LYS A 294 -9.55 -0.42 -8.15
N ALA A 295 -10.19 0.56 -8.78
CA ALA A 295 -10.10 1.96 -8.37
C ALA A 295 -10.58 2.17 -6.93
N ARG A 296 -11.70 1.56 -6.54
CA ARG A 296 -12.22 1.61 -5.17
C ARG A 296 -11.24 1.02 -4.15
N SER A 297 -10.65 -0.13 -4.47
CA SER A 297 -9.66 -0.77 -3.61
C SER A 297 -8.37 0.03 -3.48
N ILE A 298 -7.89 0.60 -4.60
CA ILE A 298 -6.73 1.51 -4.62
C ILE A 298 -6.97 2.72 -3.72
N MET A 299 -8.08 3.43 -3.93
CA MET A 299 -8.42 4.62 -3.15
C MET A 299 -8.53 4.28 -1.67
N ALA A 300 -9.37 3.31 -1.32
CA ALA A 300 -9.62 2.94 0.08
C ALA A 300 -8.36 2.45 0.81
N SER A 301 -7.52 1.66 0.14
CA SER A 301 -6.35 1.04 0.79
C SER A 301 -5.16 1.99 0.86
N ARG A 302 -4.84 2.67 -0.24
CA ARG A 302 -3.70 3.59 -0.31
C ARG A 302 -3.95 4.87 0.48
N ASP A 303 -5.16 5.44 0.43
CA ASP A 303 -5.49 6.64 1.23
C ASP A 303 -5.46 6.32 2.74
N MET A 304 -5.95 5.15 3.14
CA MET A 304 -5.85 4.72 4.54
C MET A 304 -4.39 4.52 4.97
N ALA A 305 -3.57 3.86 4.14
CA ALA A 305 -2.19 3.53 4.50
C ALA A 305 -1.24 4.76 4.48
N PHE A 306 -1.46 5.69 3.56
CA PHE A 306 -0.52 6.79 3.29
C PHE A 306 -1.02 8.15 3.75
N ARG A 307 -2.33 8.37 3.80
CA ARG A 307 -2.95 9.68 4.11
C ARG A 307 -3.71 9.69 5.43
N ASP A 308 -3.77 8.55 6.12
CA ASP A 308 -4.61 8.34 7.31
C ASP A 308 -6.08 8.74 7.04
N ALA A 309 -6.57 8.38 5.84
CA ALA A 309 -7.88 8.79 5.34
C ALA A 309 -8.77 7.57 5.07
N LEU A 310 -9.85 7.44 5.83
CA LEU A 310 -10.83 6.36 5.68
C LEU A 310 -12.03 6.80 4.83
N HIS A 311 -12.29 6.04 3.78
CA HIS A 311 -13.48 6.17 2.94
C HIS A 311 -14.57 5.23 3.46
N GLU A 312 -15.50 5.71 4.28
CA GLU A 312 -16.53 4.86 4.90
C GLU A 312 -17.34 4.06 3.87
N LYS A 313 -17.67 4.67 2.73
CA LYS A 313 -18.41 4.01 1.63
C LYS A 313 -17.59 2.97 0.87
N LEU A 314 -16.26 3.01 1.00
CA LEU A 314 -15.34 2.09 0.35
C LEU A 314 -14.65 1.13 1.34
N LYS A 315 -15.07 1.11 2.60
CA LYS A 315 -14.47 0.29 3.65
C LYS A 315 -14.37 -1.20 3.30
N GLU A 316 -15.36 -1.73 2.58
CA GLU A 316 -15.38 -3.13 2.11
C GLU A 316 -14.28 -3.45 1.07
N TYR A 317 -13.78 -2.43 0.38
CA TYR A 317 -12.73 -2.53 -0.64
C TYR A 317 -11.32 -2.37 -0.08
N VAL A 318 -11.19 -2.06 1.22
CA VAL A 318 -9.89 -1.97 1.88
C VAL A 318 -9.20 -3.35 1.82
N ARG A 319 -7.98 -3.35 1.31
CA ARG A 319 -7.08 -4.51 1.15
C ARG A 319 -5.67 -4.09 1.58
N GLU A 320 -4.77 -5.07 1.67
CA GLU A 320 -3.38 -4.78 1.98
C GLU A 320 -2.72 -3.98 0.85
N VAL A 321 -1.83 -3.07 1.24
CA VAL A 321 -0.94 -2.39 0.31
C VAL A 321 0.26 -3.28 0.07
N SER A 322 0.56 -3.56 -1.20
CA SER A 322 1.67 -4.43 -1.58
C SER A 322 3.02 -3.79 -1.25
N SER A 323 4.05 -4.62 -1.11
CA SER A 323 5.43 -4.12 -0.96
C SER A 323 5.85 -3.26 -2.17
N ASP A 324 5.35 -3.59 -3.37
CA ASP A 324 5.62 -2.82 -4.58
C ASP A 324 4.98 -1.44 -4.54
N ASP A 325 3.75 -1.32 -4.03
CA ASP A 325 3.11 -0.01 -3.85
C ASP A 325 3.83 0.81 -2.78
N PHE A 326 4.25 0.21 -1.66
CA PHE A 326 5.11 0.92 -0.69
C PHE A 326 6.42 1.41 -1.33
N ASN A 327 7.10 0.57 -2.12
CA ASN A 327 8.31 0.95 -2.82
C ASN A 327 8.05 2.02 -3.90
N LYS A 328 6.93 1.95 -4.59
CA LYS A 328 6.52 2.92 -5.62
C LYS A 328 6.35 4.32 -5.04
N PHE A 329 5.76 4.44 -3.84
CA PHE A 329 5.45 5.74 -3.24
C PHE A 329 6.45 6.23 -2.18
N LEU A 330 7.25 5.35 -1.59
CA LEU A 330 8.21 5.66 -0.51
C LEU A 330 9.64 5.18 -0.77
N GLY A 331 9.87 4.44 -1.86
CA GLY A 331 11.18 3.89 -2.21
C GLY A 331 12.14 4.92 -2.78
N GLU A 332 13.34 4.47 -3.14
CA GLU A 332 14.42 5.35 -3.63
C GLU A 332 14.10 6.04 -4.95
N LYS A 333 13.29 5.40 -5.81
CA LYS A 333 12.82 5.95 -7.09
C LYS A 333 11.60 6.87 -6.95
N SER A 334 11.01 6.96 -5.76
CA SER A 334 9.92 7.89 -5.49
C SER A 334 10.53 9.30 -5.33
N ILE A 335 10.60 10.03 -6.43
CA ILE A 335 10.99 11.43 -6.47
C ILE A 335 9.77 12.34 -6.41
N SER A 336 9.96 13.58 -5.96
CA SER A 336 8.91 14.60 -6.02
C SER A 336 8.52 14.91 -7.47
N LEU A 337 7.31 15.44 -7.68
CA LEU A 337 6.87 15.86 -9.00
C LEU A 337 7.81 16.94 -9.59
N GLU A 338 8.30 17.84 -8.75
CA GLU A 338 9.23 18.90 -9.16
C GLU A 338 10.54 18.31 -9.69
N GLU A 339 11.16 17.38 -8.95
CA GLU A 339 12.37 16.68 -9.40
C GLU A 339 12.13 15.94 -10.71
N ARG A 340 10.99 15.25 -10.86
CA ARG A 340 10.65 14.56 -12.12
C ARG A 340 10.53 15.52 -13.30
N LEU A 341 9.87 16.67 -13.10
CA LEU A 341 9.71 17.68 -14.13
C LEU A 341 11.06 18.29 -14.53
N LEU A 342 11.97 18.47 -13.57
CA LEU A 342 13.33 18.93 -13.83
C LEU A 342 14.14 17.92 -14.65
N GLU A 343 14.11 16.64 -14.27
CA GLU A 343 14.79 15.56 -15.01
C GLU A 343 14.29 15.42 -16.45
N ASN A 344 13.00 15.68 -16.69
CA ASN A 344 12.36 15.49 -17.99
C ASN A 344 12.10 16.82 -18.74
N LYS A 345 12.63 17.94 -18.25
CA LYS A 345 12.37 19.29 -18.78
C LYS A 345 12.61 19.40 -20.29
N ASP A 346 13.70 18.82 -20.78
CA ASP A 346 14.08 18.86 -22.20
C ASP A 346 13.14 18.03 -23.09
N VAL A 347 12.49 17.01 -22.53
CA VAL A 347 11.43 16.26 -23.24
C VAL A 347 10.18 17.15 -23.38
N PHE A 348 9.79 17.84 -22.31
CA PHE A 348 8.62 18.73 -22.32
C PHE A 348 8.80 19.95 -23.22
N LEU A 349 9.97 20.56 -23.23
CA LEU A 349 10.27 21.68 -24.14
C LEU A 349 10.12 21.25 -25.60
N ARG A 350 10.63 20.07 -25.98
CA ARG A 350 10.49 19.51 -27.34
C ARG A 350 9.04 19.17 -27.72
N LEU A 351 8.20 18.80 -26.75
CA LEU A 351 6.78 18.53 -26.99
C LEU A 351 5.94 19.81 -27.11
N LYS A 352 6.35 20.90 -26.47
CA LYS A 352 5.69 22.22 -26.60
C LYS A 352 5.92 22.86 -27.97
N ASP A 353 7.09 22.61 -28.57
CA ASP A 353 7.47 23.18 -29.87
C ASP A 353 6.93 22.37 -31.07
N ARG A 354 6.07 21.39 -30.83
CA ARG A 354 5.26 20.66 -31.82
C ARG A 354 3.80 21.03 -31.67
#